data_AF-A0A6B0UTY1-F1
#
_entry.id   AF-A0A6B0UTY1-F1
#
_cell.length_a   1.000
_cell.length_b   1.000
_cell.length_c   1.000
_cell.angle_alpha   90.00
_cell.angle_beta   90.00
_cell.angle_gamma   90.00
#
_symmetry.space_group_name_H-M   'P 1'
#
loop_
_entity.id
_entity.type
_entity.pdbx_description
1 polymer ?
#
loop_
_entity_poly.entity_id
_entity_poly.type
_entity_poly.pdbx_seq_one_letter_code
_entity_poly.pdbx_strand_id
1 'polypeptide(L)'
;MIRITFLSIILTPTLLNGESPSWPLGIKNECTKLIREGGQIACNLTGEGDYYSMSITNCWVTCTRGFNMFMLPDPECKRVLESYAWDGYQKLFGKLPPYGFEDCDQEDIDRLRKWVKRWREYREIAIKAMCSKKLKK
;
A
#
# COMPACT_ATOMS: atom_id res chain seq x y z
N MET A 1 5.48 -5.95 63.01
CA MET A 1 6.16 -6.21 61.72
C MET A 1 5.11 -6.59 60.69
N ILE A 2 4.69 -5.66 59.84
CA ILE A 2 3.76 -5.94 58.72
C ILE A 2 4.58 -5.81 57.44
N ARG A 3 4.86 -6.93 56.78
CA ARG A 3 5.50 -6.97 55.46
C ARG A 3 4.43 -6.64 54.42
N ILE A 4 4.48 -5.43 53.87
CA ILE A 4 3.71 -5.08 52.66
C ILE A 4 4.59 -5.50 51.47
N THR A 5 4.32 -6.68 50.91
CA THR A 5 4.88 -7.07 49.62
C THR A 5 4.08 -6.37 48.52
N PHE A 6 4.63 -5.28 47.97
CA PHE A 6 4.14 -4.70 46.73
C PHE A 6 4.45 -5.68 45.60
N LEU A 7 3.43 -6.39 45.12
CA LEU A 7 3.50 -7.15 43.89
C LEU A 7 3.51 -6.14 42.74
N SER A 8 4.69 -5.83 42.21
CA SER A 8 4.82 -5.05 40.98
C SER A 8 4.25 -5.87 39.82
N ILE A 9 2.98 -5.63 39.49
CA ILE A 9 2.38 -6.12 38.26
C ILE A 9 3.02 -5.30 37.13
N ILE A 10 4.04 -5.87 36.51
CA ILE A 10 4.59 -5.36 35.26
C ILE A 10 3.53 -5.61 34.19
N LEU A 11 2.65 -4.63 33.97
CA LEU A 11 1.85 -4.54 32.76
C LEU A 11 2.79 -4.13 31.63
N THR A 12 3.53 -5.08 31.08
CA THR A 12 4.08 -4.91 29.73
C THR A 12 2.90 -5.01 28.77
N PRO A 13 2.59 -3.96 27.97
CA PRO A 13 1.76 -4.17 26.80
C PRO A 13 2.57 -5.03 25.81
N THR A 14 2.43 -6.35 25.92
CA THR A 14 2.58 -7.20 24.75
C THR A 14 1.34 -6.95 23.90
N LEU A 15 1.53 -6.68 22.59
CA LEU A 15 0.58 -6.30 21.55
C LEU A 15 0.77 -4.83 21.14
N LEU A 16 1.25 -4.46 19.95
CA LEU A 16 1.58 -5.21 18.74
C LEU A 16 2.80 -4.54 18.14
N ASN A 17 3.84 -5.31 17.82
CA ASN A 17 4.73 -4.89 16.74
C ASN A 17 3.83 -4.52 15.57
N GLY A 18 4.06 -3.35 14.97
CA GLY A 18 3.41 -2.95 13.73
C GLY A 18 3.77 -3.94 12.64
N GLU A 19 3.10 -5.08 12.62
CA GLU A 19 2.88 -5.84 11.40
C GLU A 19 2.15 -4.87 10.49
N SER A 20 2.89 -4.31 9.53
CA SER A 20 2.28 -3.75 8.33
C SER A 20 1.23 -4.78 7.91
N PRO A 21 -0.06 -4.41 7.77
CA PRO A 21 -1.08 -5.37 7.40
C PRO A 21 -0.61 -6.01 6.11
N SER A 22 -0.12 -7.24 6.22
CA SER A 22 0.47 -7.96 5.13
C SER A 22 -0.70 -8.30 4.21
N TRP A 23 -0.93 -7.43 3.23
CA TRP A 23 -1.96 -7.51 2.22
C TRP A 23 -3.42 -7.48 2.71
N PRO A 24 -4.36 -6.91 1.93
CA PRO A 24 -5.71 -7.45 1.90
C PRO A 24 -5.65 -8.76 1.09
N LEU A 25 -5.29 -9.88 1.74
CA LEU A 25 -4.98 -11.19 1.14
C LEU A 25 -6.12 -11.85 0.32
N GLY A 26 -7.25 -11.16 0.07
CA GLY A 26 -8.42 -11.75 -0.60
C GLY A 26 -9.14 -10.88 -1.62
N ILE A 27 -8.87 -9.58 -1.69
CA ILE A 27 -9.63 -8.69 -2.58
C ILE A 27 -9.06 -8.80 -4.00
N LYS A 28 -9.88 -9.33 -4.91
CA LYS A 28 -9.56 -9.44 -6.34
C LYS A 28 -10.54 -8.57 -7.12
N ASN A 29 -10.09 -7.38 -7.51
CA ASN A 29 -10.82 -6.42 -8.32
C ASN A 29 -9.86 -5.75 -9.33
N GLU A 30 -10.37 -4.85 -10.17
CA GLU A 30 -9.54 -4.19 -11.18
C GLU A 30 -8.48 -3.27 -10.55
N CYS A 31 -8.81 -2.60 -9.44
CA CYS A 31 -7.89 -1.69 -8.75
C CYS A 31 -6.68 -2.43 -8.17
N THR A 32 -6.89 -3.55 -7.47
CA THR A 32 -5.81 -4.41 -6.94
C THR A 32 -4.94 -4.99 -8.06
N LYS A 33 -5.50 -5.28 -9.24
CA LYS A 33 -4.75 -5.68 -10.43
C LYS A 33 -3.88 -4.53 -10.96
N LEU A 34 -4.43 -3.32 -11.08
CA LEU A 34 -3.71 -2.13 -11.52
C LEU A 34 -2.59 -1.74 -10.54
N ILE A 35 -2.84 -1.81 -9.24
CA ILE A 35 -1.83 -1.58 -8.19
C ILE A 35 -0.67 -2.56 -8.35
N ARG A 36 -0.97 -3.86 -8.48
CA ARG A 36 0.06 -4.89 -8.72
C ARG A 36 0.83 -4.61 -10.00
N GLU A 37 0.16 -4.22 -11.08
CA GLU A 37 0.79 -3.94 -12.37
C GLU A 37 1.75 -2.75 -12.30
N GLY A 38 1.29 -1.59 -11.80
CA GLY A 38 2.15 -0.42 -11.71
C GLY A 38 3.28 -0.62 -10.69
N GLY A 39 3.03 -1.34 -9.60
CA GLY A 39 4.06 -1.72 -8.65
C GLY A 39 5.11 -2.66 -9.25
N GLN A 40 4.68 -3.62 -10.08
CA GLN A 40 5.58 -4.50 -10.81
C GLN A 40 6.50 -3.72 -11.76
N ILE A 41 5.95 -2.71 -12.45
CA ILE A 41 6.75 -1.85 -13.32
C ILE A 41 7.76 -1.04 -12.51
N ALA A 42 7.32 -0.41 -11.41
CA ALA A 42 8.17 0.43 -10.57
C ALA A 42 9.34 -0.36 -9.92
N CYS A 43 9.04 -1.53 -9.35
CA CYS A 43 10.04 -2.41 -8.75
C CYS A 43 11.07 -2.91 -9.78
N ASN A 44 10.61 -3.36 -10.96
CA ASN A 44 11.49 -3.82 -12.02
C ASN A 44 12.37 -2.69 -12.56
N LEU A 45 11.80 -1.50 -12.72
CA LEU A 45 12.50 -0.32 -13.24
C LEU A 45 13.68 0.09 -12.35
N THR A 46 13.54 -0.07 -11.04
CA THR A 46 14.56 0.28 -10.04
C THR A 46 15.50 -0.87 -9.71
N GLY A 47 15.29 -2.05 -10.29
CA GLY A 47 16.11 -3.23 -10.03
C GLY A 47 15.85 -3.90 -8.67
N GLU A 48 14.75 -3.56 -8.00
CA GLU A 48 14.38 -4.09 -6.68
C GLU A 48 13.60 -5.41 -6.73
N GLY A 49 13.59 -6.07 -7.89
CA GLY A 49 12.86 -7.30 -8.15
C GLY A 49 11.38 -7.06 -8.43
N ASP A 50 10.54 -8.02 -8.06
CA ASP A 50 9.10 -7.98 -8.34
C ASP A 50 8.30 -7.21 -7.28
N TYR A 51 7.03 -6.89 -7.62
CA TYR A 51 6.06 -6.40 -6.64
C TYR A 51 5.88 -7.43 -5.52
N TYR A 52 6.00 -6.99 -4.28
CA TYR A 52 5.84 -7.84 -3.10
C TYR A 52 4.57 -7.55 -2.32
N SER A 53 4.29 -6.31 -1.97
CA SER A 53 3.11 -5.98 -1.17
C SER A 53 2.77 -4.49 -1.25
N MET A 54 1.73 -4.06 -0.55
CA MET A 54 1.42 -2.65 -0.32
C MET A 54 1.20 -2.39 1.17
N SER A 55 1.61 -1.22 1.65
CA SER A 55 1.24 -0.70 2.96
C SER A 55 0.06 0.24 2.78
N ILE A 56 -1.11 -0.14 3.31
CA ILE A 56 -2.30 0.73 3.29
C ILE A 56 -2.06 1.96 4.17
N THR A 57 -1.49 1.77 5.36
CA THR A 57 -1.20 2.84 6.32
C THR A 57 -0.28 3.91 5.74
N ASN A 58 0.74 3.50 4.97
CA ASN A 58 1.71 4.43 4.39
C ASN A 58 1.44 4.77 2.92
N CYS A 59 0.44 4.13 2.32
CA CYS A 59 0.03 4.28 0.93
C CYS A 59 1.13 4.11 -0.11
N TRP A 60 1.91 3.04 -0.02
CA TRP A 60 2.93 2.69 -1.02
C TRP A 60 2.99 1.19 -1.29
N VAL A 61 3.59 0.82 -2.42
CA VAL A 61 3.97 -0.56 -2.71
C VAL A 61 5.44 -0.83 -2.36
N THR A 62 5.76 -2.08 -2.07
CA THR A 62 7.10 -2.57 -1.73
C THR A 62 7.53 -3.68 -2.68
N CYS A 63 8.84 -3.85 -2.84
CA CYS A 63 9.45 -4.82 -3.74
C CYS A 63 10.08 -6.00 -3.01
N THR A 64 10.41 -7.06 -3.74
CA THR A 64 10.97 -8.30 -3.16
C THR A 64 12.42 -8.18 -2.67
N ARG A 65 13.22 -7.28 -3.24
CA ARG A 65 14.68 -7.20 -2.99
C ARG A 65 15.19 -5.80 -2.65
N GLY A 66 14.30 -4.84 -2.39
CA GLY A 66 14.70 -3.46 -2.14
C GLY A 66 13.77 -2.74 -1.16
N PHE A 67 14.08 -1.47 -0.92
CA PHE A 67 13.47 -0.65 0.11
C PHE A 67 12.87 0.65 -0.44
N ASN A 68 12.92 0.87 -1.76
CA ASN A 68 12.21 1.99 -2.35
C ASN A 68 10.70 1.83 -2.14
N MET A 69 10.08 2.98 -1.87
CA MET A 69 8.66 3.08 -1.59
C MET A 69 8.00 3.78 -2.77
N PHE A 70 7.11 3.08 -3.46
CA PHE A 70 6.40 3.66 -4.60
C PHE A 70 4.99 4.03 -4.20
N MET A 71 4.76 5.33 -4.02
CA MET A 71 3.49 5.89 -3.57
C MET A 71 2.35 5.49 -4.50
N LEU A 72 1.26 5.02 -3.90
CA LEU A 72 -0.04 4.90 -4.55
C LEU A 72 -0.73 6.27 -4.59
N PRO A 73 -1.74 6.46 -5.45
CA PRO A 73 -2.59 7.64 -5.36
C PRO A 73 -3.29 7.68 -3.99
N ASP A 74 -3.12 8.77 -3.24
CA ASP A 74 -3.59 8.89 -1.84
C ASP A 74 -5.04 8.43 -1.58
N PRO A 75 -6.04 8.73 -2.45
CA PRO A 75 -7.41 8.37 -2.12
C PRO A 75 -7.66 6.86 -2.18
N GLU A 76 -6.82 6.08 -2.86
CA GLU A 76 -6.91 4.61 -2.86
C GLU A 76 -6.77 4.05 -1.44
N CYS A 77 -5.89 4.66 -0.63
CA CYS A 77 -5.58 4.19 0.72
C CYS A 77 -6.43 4.87 1.81
N LYS A 78 -7.37 5.74 1.42
CA LYS A 78 -8.34 6.35 2.32
C LYS A 78 -9.65 5.57 2.27
N ARG A 79 -10.37 5.55 3.39
CA ARG A 79 -11.72 4.99 3.41
C ARG A 79 -12.67 5.89 2.63
N VAL A 80 -13.62 5.29 1.91
CA VAL A 80 -14.57 6.00 1.03
C VAL A 80 -15.49 6.95 1.79
N LEU A 81 -15.66 6.74 3.10
CA LEU A 81 -16.41 7.65 3.96
C LEU A 81 -15.48 8.41 4.91
N GLU A 82 -15.90 9.63 5.23
CA GLU A 82 -15.29 10.44 6.28
C GLU A 82 -15.43 9.82 7.67
N SER A 83 -14.47 10.12 8.55
CA SER A 83 -14.35 9.49 9.88
C SER A 83 -15.62 9.58 10.75
N TYR A 84 -16.38 10.66 10.64
CA TYR A 84 -17.62 10.85 11.41
C TYR A 84 -18.71 9.83 11.05
N ALA A 85 -18.67 9.24 9.85
CA ALA A 85 -19.66 8.27 9.38
C ALA A 85 -19.27 6.82 9.72
N TRP A 86 -18.07 6.58 10.25
CA TRP A 86 -17.55 5.23 10.44
C TRP A 86 -18.32 4.44 11.48
N ASP A 87 -18.69 5.06 12.61
CA ASP A 87 -19.47 4.40 13.67
C ASP A 87 -20.85 3.96 13.15
N GLY A 88 -21.54 4.84 12.41
CA GLY A 88 -22.82 4.52 11.78
C GLY A 88 -22.71 3.39 10.76
N TYR A 89 -21.72 3.46 9.88
CA TYR A 89 -21.45 2.40 8.90
C TYR A 89 -21.13 1.07 9.58
N GLN A 90 -20.30 1.07 10.62
CA GLN A 90 -19.93 -0.14 11.35
C GLN A 90 -21.12 -0.77 12.08
N LYS A 91 -22.03 0.03 12.65
CA LYS A 91 -23.27 -0.47 13.25
C LYS A 91 -24.18 -1.15 12.24
N LEU A 92 -24.23 -0.64 11.00
CA LEU A 92 -25.10 -1.17 9.94
C LEU A 92 -24.52 -2.40 9.25
N PHE A 93 -23.21 -2.41 8.98
CA PHE A 93 -22.56 -3.43 8.13
C PHE A 93 -21.59 -4.35 8.87
N GLY A 94 -21.34 -4.10 10.16
CA GLY A 94 -20.43 -4.91 10.98
C GLY A 94 -18.95 -4.78 10.62
N LYS A 95 -18.58 -3.84 9.73
CA LYS A 95 -17.21 -3.58 9.27
C LYS A 95 -17.00 -2.09 9.03
N LEU A 96 -15.74 -1.66 8.96
CA LEU A 96 -15.42 -0.28 8.57
C LEU A 96 -15.70 -0.04 7.08
N PRO A 97 -15.94 1.21 6.65
CA PRO A 97 -16.11 1.56 5.23
C PRO A 97 -14.89 1.12 4.41
N PRO A 98 -15.05 0.60 3.19
CA PRO A 98 -13.91 0.13 2.39
C PRO A 98 -12.91 1.26 2.11
N TYR A 99 -11.65 0.89 1.82
CA TYR A 99 -10.71 1.80 1.18
C TYR A 99 -11.09 2.05 -0.29
N GLY A 100 -10.61 3.15 -0.89
CA GLY A 100 -10.88 3.46 -2.30
C GLY A 100 -10.58 2.28 -3.23
N PHE A 101 -9.40 1.66 -3.10
CA PHE A 101 -9.06 0.50 -3.94
C PHE A 101 -9.93 -0.74 -3.66
N GLU A 102 -10.58 -0.82 -2.50
CA GLU A 102 -11.46 -1.93 -2.13
C GLU A 102 -12.86 -1.76 -2.72
N ASP A 103 -13.40 -0.53 -2.66
CA ASP A 103 -14.67 -0.16 -3.30
C ASP A 103 -14.54 -0.20 -4.83
N CYS A 104 -13.43 0.34 -5.33
CA CYS A 104 -12.96 0.25 -6.71
C CYS A 104 -14.01 0.71 -7.73
N ASP A 105 -14.46 1.95 -7.58
CA ASP A 105 -15.36 2.56 -8.53
C ASP A 105 -14.63 2.99 -9.82
N GLN A 106 -15.35 3.59 -10.76
CA GLN A 106 -14.75 4.01 -12.02
C GLN A 106 -13.70 5.12 -11.86
N GLU A 107 -13.86 6.00 -10.86
CA GLU A 107 -12.89 7.05 -10.55
C GLU A 107 -11.58 6.45 -10.04
N ASP A 108 -11.66 5.47 -9.14
CA ASP A 108 -10.51 4.71 -8.63
C ASP A 108 -9.78 3.98 -9.77
N ILE A 109 -10.53 3.28 -10.62
CA ILE A 109 -9.99 2.58 -11.79
C ILE A 109 -9.25 3.55 -12.72
N ASP A 110 -9.85 4.69 -13.04
CA ASP A 110 -9.25 5.66 -13.95
C ASP A 110 -8.01 6.34 -13.34
N ARG A 111 -8.03 6.60 -12.04
CA ARG A 111 -6.89 7.12 -11.29
C ARG A 111 -5.73 6.13 -11.30
N LEU A 112 -5.99 4.85 -11.01
CA LEU A 112 -4.98 3.81 -11.04
C LEU A 112 -4.46 3.52 -12.45
N ARG A 113 -5.30 3.56 -13.49
CA ARG A 113 -4.85 3.49 -14.89
C ARG A 113 -3.88 4.60 -15.25
N LYS A 114 -4.17 5.84 -14.83
CA LYS A 114 -3.25 6.97 -15.02
C LYS A 114 -1.93 6.75 -14.28
N TRP A 115 -1.98 6.21 -13.07
CA TRP A 115 -0.79 5.86 -12.28
C TRP A 115 0.07 4.79 -12.96
N VAL A 116 -0.54 3.68 -13.43
CA VAL A 116 0.14 2.63 -14.21
C VAL A 116 0.76 3.21 -15.49
N LYS A 117 0.00 4.02 -16.23
CA LYS A 117 0.49 4.66 -17.47
C LYS A 117 1.76 5.48 -17.21
N ARG A 118 1.79 6.26 -16.14
CA ARG A 118 2.97 7.06 -15.75
C ARG A 118 4.20 6.19 -15.48
N TRP A 119 4.04 5.06 -14.80
CA TRP A 119 5.13 4.11 -14.58
C TRP A 119 5.65 3.49 -15.89
N ARG A 120 4.75 3.17 -16.82
CA ARG A 120 5.15 2.73 -18.18
C ARG A 120 5.96 3.82 -18.90
N GLU A 121 5.50 5.07 -18.85
CA GLU A 121 6.23 6.21 -19.44
C GLU A 121 7.62 6.40 -18.81
N TYR A 122 7.74 6.30 -17.48
CA TYR A 122 9.03 6.35 -16.79
C TYR A 122 9.98 5.23 -17.21
N ARG A 123 9.46 4.03 -17.42
CA ARG A 123 10.27 2.91 -17.93
C ARG A 123 10.86 3.22 -19.30
N GLU A 124 10.07 3.74 -20.22
CA GLU A 124 10.55 4.12 -21.56
C GLU A 124 11.61 5.22 -21.50
N ILE A 125 11.37 6.25 -20.67
CA ILE A 125 12.34 7.34 -20.45
C ILE A 125 13.66 6.80 -19.90
N ALA A 126 13.60 5.92 -18.90
CA ALA A 126 14.78 5.33 -18.28
C ALA A 126 15.56 4.45 -19.26
N ILE A 127 14.89 3.60 -20.04
CA ILE A 127 15.51 2.79 -21.09
C ILE A 127 16.22 3.70 -22.09
N LYS A 128 15.54 4.74 -22.60
CA LYS A 128 16.14 5.70 -23.54
C LYS A 128 17.36 6.39 -22.93
N ALA A 129 17.27 6.86 -21.70
CA ALA A 129 18.35 7.56 -21.02
C ALA A 129 19.59 6.66 -20.77
N MET A 130 19.37 5.41 -20.37
CA MET A 130 20.45 4.46 -20.09
C MET A 130 21.07 3.90 -21.38
N CYS A 131 20.26 3.53 -22.37
CA CYS A 131 20.72 2.89 -23.60
C CYS A 131 21.29 3.88 -24.63
N SER A 132 20.81 5.13 -24.67
CA SER A 132 21.36 6.15 -25.59
C SER A 132 22.84 6.46 -25.35
N LYS A 133 23.35 6.22 -24.13
CA LYS A 133 24.78 6.36 -23.81
C LYS A 133 25.63 5.20 -24.32
N LYS A 134 25.04 4.04 -24.64
CA LYS A 134 25.75 2.84 -25.07
C LYS A 134 26.17 2.86 -26.55
N LEU A 135 25.62 3.78 -27.34
CA LEU A 135 25.89 3.94 -28.79
C LEU A 135 26.93 5.02 -29.12
N LYS A 136 27.50 5.71 -28.12
CA LYS A 136 28.50 6.79 -28.30
C LYS A 136 29.91 6.40 -27.86
N LYS A 137 30.21 5.10 -27.79
CA LYS A 137 31.52 4.58 -27.38
C LYS A 137 31.98 3.55 -28.40
#